data_AF-A0A7Y3KBH1-F1
#
_entry.id   AF-A0A7Y3KBH1-F1
#
_cell.length_a   1.000
_cell.length_b   1.000
_cell.length_c   1.000
_cell.angle_alpha   90.00
_cell.angle_beta   90.00
_cell.angle_gamma   90.00
#
_symmetry.space_group_name_H-M   'P 1'
#
loop_
_entity.id
_entity.type
_entity.pdbx_description
1 polymer ?
#
loop_
_entity_poly.entity_id
_entity_poly.type
_entity_poly.pdbx_seq_one_letter_code
_entity_poly.pdbx_strand_id
1 'polypeptide(L)'
;MLENYDDHTSASLPPAVNYVPMIYAAQYYEPLSDAQARDSGWLASASPDYLMTFNEPDNSAAGGGSNTATNDAIGAWPYIQALNLPLVSPATANTFDSWMYSFYSLIATNNYRVDYTAVHQYVPPNASSLMGQLYSAYTTWGRPVWLTEFSPVDWNKTKSWSEDDDYNFLAEFMWQAEAQDWLKRYAIFPFSGTNSAAPGWTTATPAPSSWRMA
;
A
#
# COMPACT_ATOMS: atom_id res chain seq x y z
N MET A 1 -3.59 -7.70 0.85
CA MET A 1 -2.48 -7.85 -0.12
C MET A 1 -1.25 -8.28 0.67
N LEU A 2 -0.28 -8.97 0.06
CA LEU A 2 1.04 -9.16 0.68
C LEU A 2 2.09 -8.41 -0.15
N GLU A 3 2.72 -7.42 0.46
CA GLU A 3 3.99 -6.83 0.05
C GLU A 3 5.01 -7.06 1.19
N ASN A 4 6.27 -6.71 0.97
CA ASN A 4 7.29 -6.67 2.02
C ASN A 4 8.35 -5.58 1.77
N TYR A 5 7.98 -4.50 1.07
CA TYR A 5 8.90 -3.43 0.63
C TYR A 5 10.01 -3.86 -0.33
N ASP A 6 9.94 -5.06 -0.88
CA ASP A 6 10.99 -5.66 -1.70
C ASP A 6 10.43 -6.13 -3.05
N ASP A 7 11.31 -6.55 -3.93
CA ASP A 7 10.96 -7.18 -5.21
C ASP A 7 10.85 -8.70 -5.14
N HIS A 8 11.14 -9.29 -3.97
CA HIS A 8 11.01 -10.70 -3.68
C HIS A 8 10.51 -10.98 -2.26
N THR A 9 9.90 -12.14 -2.05
CA THR A 9 9.40 -12.55 -0.72
C THR A 9 10.45 -13.21 0.17
N SER A 10 11.52 -13.77 -0.43
CA SER A 10 12.50 -14.66 0.21
C SER A 10 11.92 -15.88 0.94
N ALA A 11 10.60 -16.09 0.88
CA ALA A 11 9.84 -17.07 1.64
C ALA A 11 8.87 -17.86 0.73
N SER A 12 8.65 -19.14 1.05
CA SER A 12 7.63 -19.92 0.35
C SER A 12 6.25 -19.48 0.82
N LEU A 13 5.53 -18.74 -0.03
CA LEU A 13 4.17 -18.31 0.27
C LEU A 13 3.15 -19.43 0.05
N PRO A 14 2.02 -19.44 0.81
CA PRO A 14 0.90 -20.32 0.50
C PRO A 14 0.36 -20.04 -0.92
N PRO A 15 -0.11 -21.04 -1.68
CA PRO A 15 -0.57 -20.86 -3.07
C PRO A 15 -1.68 -19.82 -3.28
N ALA A 16 -2.48 -19.54 -2.23
CA ALA A 16 -3.57 -18.57 -2.28
C ALA A 16 -3.11 -17.11 -2.06
N VAL A 17 -1.85 -16.88 -1.68
CA VAL A 17 -1.31 -15.55 -1.41
C VAL A 17 -0.64 -15.03 -2.67
N ASN A 18 -1.21 -13.97 -3.23
CA ASN A 18 -0.61 -13.24 -4.35
C ASN A 18 0.31 -12.15 -3.80
N TYR A 19 1.61 -12.30 -4.05
CA TYR A 19 2.62 -11.33 -3.71
C TYR A 19 2.65 -10.19 -4.73
N VAL A 20 2.72 -8.95 -4.25
CA VAL A 20 2.91 -7.78 -5.10
C VAL A 20 4.32 -7.23 -4.87
N PRO A 21 5.22 -7.31 -5.88
CA PRO A 21 6.56 -6.76 -5.74
C PRO A 21 6.54 -5.23 -5.70
N MET A 22 7.55 -4.66 -5.04
CA MET A 22 7.79 -3.22 -4.96
C MET A 22 9.20 -2.87 -5.42
N ILE A 23 9.32 -1.83 -6.24
CA ILE A 23 10.59 -1.12 -6.41
C ILE A 23 10.65 -0.03 -5.34
N TYR A 24 11.43 -0.26 -4.27
CA TYR A 24 11.43 0.59 -3.07
C TYR A 24 11.89 2.03 -3.32
N ALA A 25 12.89 2.25 -4.17
CA ALA A 25 13.43 3.58 -4.48
C ALA A 25 13.91 3.65 -5.93
N ALA A 26 13.77 4.82 -6.59
CA ALA A 26 14.21 4.95 -7.98
C ALA A 26 15.74 4.82 -8.13
N GLN A 27 16.50 5.27 -7.13
CA GLN A 27 17.96 5.12 -7.10
C GLN A 27 18.41 3.67 -6.89
N TYR A 28 17.51 2.77 -6.53
CA TYR A 28 17.75 1.31 -6.46
C TYR A 28 17.09 0.58 -7.63
N TYR A 29 16.59 1.32 -8.64
CA TYR A 29 16.03 0.70 -9.82
C TYR A 29 17.04 -0.22 -10.50
N GLU A 30 16.61 -1.43 -10.78
CA GLU A 30 17.35 -2.40 -11.55
C GLU A 30 16.58 -2.88 -12.78
N PRO A 31 17.27 -3.33 -13.84
CA PRO A 31 16.62 -3.89 -15.00
C PRO A 31 15.81 -5.14 -14.66
N LEU A 32 14.72 -5.38 -15.39
CA LEU A 32 13.89 -6.59 -15.22
C LEU A 32 14.69 -7.89 -15.29
N SER A 33 15.75 -7.93 -16.11
CA SER A 33 16.61 -9.11 -16.23
C SER A 33 17.23 -9.51 -14.88
N ASP A 34 17.57 -8.54 -14.05
CA ASP A 34 18.25 -8.76 -12.78
C ASP A 34 17.24 -9.21 -11.73
N ALA A 35 16.05 -8.57 -11.69
CA ALA A 35 14.93 -9.01 -10.87
C ALA A 35 14.49 -10.45 -11.23
N GLN A 36 14.36 -10.76 -12.53
CA GLN A 36 14.02 -12.11 -13.01
C GLN A 36 15.10 -13.15 -12.71
N ALA A 37 16.38 -12.76 -12.76
CA ALA A 37 17.49 -13.65 -12.42
C ALA A 37 17.53 -13.95 -10.92
N ARG A 38 17.17 -12.98 -10.06
CA ARG A 38 17.10 -13.15 -8.62
C ARG A 38 15.90 -13.98 -8.19
N ASP A 39 14.75 -13.75 -8.82
CA ASP A 39 13.52 -14.47 -8.52
C ASP A 39 12.78 -14.85 -9.81
N SER A 40 12.93 -16.12 -10.21
CA SER A 40 12.21 -16.70 -11.34
C SER A 40 10.68 -16.65 -11.19
N GLY A 41 10.15 -16.36 -9.99
CA GLY A 41 8.75 -16.07 -9.72
C GLY A 41 8.19 -14.93 -10.57
N TRP A 42 9.02 -13.95 -10.95
CA TRP A 42 8.67 -12.90 -11.92
C TRP A 42 8.35 -13.43 -13.33
N LEU A 43 8.87 -14.61 -13.68
CA LEU A 43 8.59 -15.32 -14.94
C LEU A 43 7.51 -16.40 -14.80
N ALA A 44 7.35 -16.95 -13.59
CA ALA A 44 6.59 -18.18 -13.33
C ALA A 44 5.17 -17.94 -12.80
N SER A 45 4.85 -16.76 -12.27
CA SER A 45 3.44 -16.39 -12.08
C SER A 45 2.83 -16.10 -13.45
N ALA A 46 1.54 -16.38 -13.62
CA ALA A 46 0.81 -15.88 -14.78
C ALA A 46 0.70 -14.35 -14.65
N SER A 47 1.79 -13.65 -14.98
CA SER A 47 2.08 -12.23 -14.68
C SER A 47 2.11 -11.91 -13.17
N PRO A 48 3.13 -11.20 -12.63
CA PRO A 48 2.88 -10.41 -11.43
C PRO A 48 1.75 -9.44 -11.78
N ASP A 49 0.59 -9.57 -11.14
CA ASP A 49 -0.60 -8.83 -11.58
C ASP A 49 -0.40 -7.30 -11.47
N TYR A 50 0.56 -6.85 -10.66
CA TYR A 50 0.83 -5.44 -10.38
C TYR A 50 2.30 -5.23 -9.99
N LEU A 51 2.77 -4.00 -10.13
CA LEU A 51 4.04 -3.52 -9.60
C LEU A 51 3.81 -2.27 -8.74
N MET A 52 4.25 -2.33 -7.48
CA MET A 52 4.29 -1.16 -6.61
C MET A 52 5.59 -0.39 -6.81
N THR A 53 5.51 0.93 -6.71
CA THR A 53 6.69 1.80 -6.86
C THR A 53 6.80 2.75 -5.69
N PHE A 54 8.04 3.07 -5.37
CA PHE A 54 8.64 3.93 -4.36
C PHE A 54 7.85 4.16 -3.05
N ASN A 55 8.44 3.67 -1.96
CA ASN A 55 7.91 3.84 -0.61
C ASN A 55 8.27 5.22 -0.04
N GLU A 56 7.28 6.05 0.27
CA GLU A 56 7.43 7.38 0.87
C GLU A 56 8.62 8.18 0.31
N PRO A 57 8.64 8.47 -1.00
CA PRO A 57 9.75 9.18 -1.63
C PRO A 57 9.86 10.63 -1.15
N ASP A 58 8.80 11.19 -0.58
CA ASP A 58 8.72 12.48 0.10
C ASP A 58 9.28 12.45 1.54
N ASN A 59 9.60 11.27 2.06
CA ASN A 59 10.16 11.08 3.40
C ASN A 59 11.64 10.65 3.33
N SER A 60 12.40 10.99 4.37
CA SER A 60 13.81 10.65 4.48
C SER A 60 14.03 9.15 4.73
N ALA A 61 15.21 8.63 4.36
CA ALA A 61 15.57 7.25 4.68
C ALA A 61 15.58 6.96 6.19
N ALA A 62 15.98 7.94 7.02
CA ALA A 62 15.91 7.81 8.47
C ALA A 62 14.47 7.78 9.02
N GLY A 63 13.52 8.30 8.25
CA GLY A 63 12.08 8.27 8.54
C GLY A 63 11.38 7.03 7.98
N GLY A 64 12.10 6.09 7.36
CA GLY A 64 11.52 4.90 6.73
C GLY A 64 11.07 5.09 5.28
N GLY A 65 11.35 6.25 4.66
CA GLY A 65 11.06 6.50 3.25
C GLY A 65 12.20 6.18 2.31
N SER A 66 11.95 6.31 1.01
CA SER A 66 12.94 6.09 -0.03
C SER A 66 13.78 7.33 -0.32
N ASN A 67 13.33 8.51 0.10
CA ASN A 67 13.98 9.80 -0.18
C ASN A 67 14.32 9.99 -1.68
N THR A 68 13.43 9.52 -2.55
CA THR A 68 13.60 9.59 -4.01
C THR A 68 13.11 10.94 -4.52
N ALA A 69 13.95 11.67 -5.27
CA ALA A 69 13.50 12.90 -5.92
C ALA A 69 12.53 12.60 -7.07
N THR A 70 11.57 13.50 -7.32
CA THR A 70 10.57 13.31 -8.39
C THR A 70 11.23 13.17 -9.77
N ASN A 71 12.36 13.85 -10.03
CA ASN A 71 13.10 13.70 -11.29
C ASN A 71 13.71 12.31 -11.46
N ASP A 72 14.19 11.69 -10.37
CA ASP A 72 14.74 10.34 -10.43
C ASP A 72 13.60 9.32 -10.68
N ALA A 73 12.47 9.50 -9.99
CA ALA A 73 11.27 8.69 -10.20
C ALA A 73 10.79 8.73 -11.66
N ILE A 74 10.73 9.93 -12.25
CA ILE A 74 10.30 10.12 -13.64
C ILE A 74 11.36 9.66 -14.64
N GLY A 75 12.65 9.76 -14.29
CA GLY A 75 13.75 9.23 -15.10
C GLY A 75 13.74 7.70 -15.21
N ALA A 76 13.32 7.00 -14.15
CA ALA A 76 13.16 5.54 -14.14
C ALA A 76 11.87 5.07 -14.84
N TRP A 77 10.84 5.93 -14.90
CA TRP A 77 9.49 5.55 -15.34
C TRP A 77 9.39 4.90 -16.74
N PRO A 78 10.16 5.33 -17.77
CA PRO A 78 10.16 4.66 -19.07
C PRO A 78 10.47 3.17 -19.00
N TYR A 79 11.41 2.78 -18.14
CA TYR A 79 11.82 1.39 -17.97
C TYR A 79 10.79 0.61 -17.15
N ILE A 80 10.22 1.23 -16.11
CA ILE A 80 9.15 0.65 -15.28
C ILE A 80 7.90 0.36 -16.10
N GLN A 81 7.43 1.30 -16.93
CA GLN A 81 6.23 1.06 -17.74
C GLN A 81 6.44 0.05 -18.87
N ALA A 82 7.68 -0.09 -19.36
CA ALA A 82 8.06 -1.07 -20.37
C ALA A 82 7.95 -2.52 -19.87
N LEU A 83 7.87 -2.73 -18.54
CA LEU A 83 7.59 -4.04 -17.93
C LEU A 83 6.18 -4.56 -18.30
N ASN A 84 5.30 -3.67 -18.79
CA ASN A 84 3.94 -4.00 -19.21
C ASN A 84 3.08 -4.67 -18.11
N LEU A 85 3.38 -4.35 -16.86
CA LEU A 85 2.59 -4.72 -15.68
C LEU A 85 1.68 -3.55 -15.29
N PRO A 86 0.49 -3.78 -14.72
CA PRO A 86 -0.27 -2.72 -14.05
C PRO A 86 0.57 -2.04 -12.96
N LEU A 87 0.68 -0.70 -13.02
CA LEU A 87 1.55 0.09 -12.17
C LEU A 87 0.77 0.79 -11.07
N VAL A 88 1.22 0.61 -9.83
CA VAL A 88 0.78 1.38 -8.68
C VAL A 88 1.78 2.51 -8.46
N SER A 89 1.27 3.73 -8.31
CA SER A 89 2.08 4.93 -8.09
C SER A 89 3.02 4.79 -6.89
N PRO A 90 4.02 5.69 -6.79
CA PRO A 90 4.67 6.01 -5.52
C PRO A 90 3.64 6.23 -4.41
N ALA A 91 3.96 5.74 -3.21
CA ALA A 91 3.14 5.89 -2.02
C ALA A 91 3.77 6.95 -1.12
N THR A 92 3.36 8.21 -1.24
CA THR A 92 3.90 9.28 -0.41
C THR A 92 3.37 9.22 1.03
N ALA A 93 4.17 9.65 1.99
CA ALA A 93 3.75 9.81 3.39
C ALA A 93 2.59 10.81 3.50
N ASN A 94 2.54 11.81 2.61
CA ASN A 94 1.37 12.66 2.39
C ASN A 94 0.93 12.63 0.92
N THR A 95 -0.22 11.99 0.67
CA THR A 95 -0.80 11.82 -0.68
C THR A 95 -1.19 13.11 -1.40
N PHE A 96 -1.20 14.26 -0.72
CA PHE A 96 -1.56 15.56 -1.29
C PHE A 96 -0.44 16.59 -1.18
N ASP A 97 0.80 16.14 -1.03
CA ASP A 97 1.97 16.99 -0.92
C ASP A 97 2.51 17.43 -2.31
N SER A 98 3.49 18.33 -2.28
CA SER A 98 4.09 18.84 -3.52
C SER A 98 4.83 17.78 -4.33
N TRP A 99 5.36 16.73 -3.67
CA TRP A 99 6.03 15.64 -4.37
C TRP A 99 5.03 14.90 -5.26
N MET A 100 3.87 14.52 -4.70
CA MET A 100 2.85 13.77 -5.43
C MET A 100 2.22 14.59 -6.56
N TYR A 101 1.97 15.89 -6.33
CA TYR A 101 1.53 16.80 -7.40
C TYR A 101 2.57 16.93 -8.53
N SER A 102 3.86 17.04 -8.18
CA SER A 102 4.93 17.12 -9.17
C SER A 102 5.04 15.83 -9.98
N PHE A 103 4.97 14.67 -9.32
CA PHE A 103 4.99 13.37 -9.97
C PHE A 103 3.87 13.24 -11.00
N TYR A 104 2.61 13.46 -10.62
CA TYR A 104 1.50 13.32 -11.56
C TYR A 104 1.51 14.39 -12.69
N SER A 105 2.01 15.59 -12.42
CA SER A 105 2.24 16.60 -13.46
C SER A 105 3.25 16.13 -14.51
N LEU A 106 4.35 15.50 -14.07
CA LEU A 106 5.38 14.95 -14.95
C LEU A 106 4.89 13.70 -15.70
N ILE A 107 4.12 12.83 -15.06
CA ILE A 107 3.44 11.70 -15.71
C ILE A 107 2.56 12.21 -16.87
N ALA A 108 1.73 13.23 -16.62
CA ALA A 108 0.87 13.81 -17.64
C ALA A 108 1.67 14.48 -18.77
N THR A 109 2.71 15.24 -18.42
CA THR A 109 3.57 15.94 -19.38
C THR A 109 4.29 14.97 -20.33
N ASN A 110 4.74 13.83 -19.81
CA ASN A 110 5.44 12.81 -20.60
C ASN A 110 4.51 11.77 -21.23
N ASN A 111 3.20 11.87 -20.99
CA ASN A 111 2.20 10.88 -21.43
C ASN A 111 2.54 9.45 -20.96
N TYR A 112 3.00 9.32 -19.72
CA TYR A 112 3.33 8.03 -19.09
C TYR A 112 2.10 7.37 -18.47
N ARG A 113 2.14 6.04 -18.40
CA ARG A 113 1.09 5.23 -17.77
C ARG A 113 1.33 5.09 -16.27
N VAL A 114 0.26 5.21 -15.50
CA VAL A 114 0.15 4.84 -14.07
C VAL A 114 -1.28 4.33 -13.90
N ASP A 115 -1.51 3.15 -13.34
CA ASP A 115 -2.86 2.55 -13.36
C ASP A 115 -3.61 2.77 -12.04
N TYR A 116 -2.89 2.81 -10.93
CA TYR A 116 -3.45 2.94 -9.58
C TYR A 116 -2.69 3.98 -8.76
N THR A 117 -3.40 4.60 -7.80
CA THR A 117 -2.79 5.49 -6.81
C THR A 117 -2.59 4.74 -5.49
N ALA A 118 -1.35 4.62 -5.03
CA ALA A 118 -1.05 4.17 -3.67
C ALA A 118 -1.26 5.31 -2.65
N VAL A 119 -1.72 4.95 -1.47
CA VAL A 119 -2.02 5.86 -0.36
C VAL A 119 -1.59 5.23 0.95
N HIS A 120 -0.85 5.96 1.78
CA HIS A 120 -0.62 5.65 3.18
C HIS A 120 -1.53 6.50 4.07
N GLN A 121 -2.11 5.91 5.12
CA GLN A 121 -2.96 6.64 6.07
C GLN A 121 -2.75 6.19 7.52
N TYR A 122 -2.18 7.09 8.31
CA TYR A 122 -1.96 6.91 9.75
C TYR A 122 -2.80 7.92 10.52
N VAL A 123 -4.03 7.52 10.88
CA VAL A 123 -5.10 8.42 11.31
C VAL A 123 -5.79 7.89 12.57
N PRO A 124 -6.56 8.70 13.33
CA PRO A 124 -7.42 8.17 14.39
C PRO A 124 -8.39 7.08 13.89
N PRO A 125 -8.85 6.15 14.75
CA PRO A 125 -9.74 5.04 14.39
C PRO A 125 -11.16 5.55 14.07
N ASN A 126 -11.32 6.15 12.89
CA ASN A 126 -12.58 6.64 12.35
C ASN A 126 -12.71 6.23 10.88
N ALA A 127 -13.52 5.20 10.63
CA ALA A 127 -13.66 4.58 9.31
C ALA A 127 -14.19 5.57 8.26
N SER A 128 -15.22 6.33 8.59
CA SER A 128 -15.82 7.31 7.66
C SER A 128 -14.83 8.42 7.26
N SER A 129 -14.00 8.87 8.20
CA SER A 129 -12.95 9.86 7.93
C SER A 129 -11.86 9.28 7.03
N LEU A 130 -11.46 8.02 7.25
CA LEU A 130 -10.51 7.33 6.37
C LEU A 130 -11.10 7.18 4.96
N MET A 131 -12.33 6.69 4.83
CA MET A 131 -13.00 6.54 3.54
C MET A 131 -13.14 7.87 2.79
N GLY A 132 -13.44 8.97 3.49
CA GLY A 132 -13.47 10.31 2.90
C GLY A 132 -12.12 10.77 2.33
N GLN A 133 -11.02 10.43 3.00
CA GLN A 133 -9.66 10.74 2.51
C GLN A 133 -9.30 9.89 1.30
N LEU A 134 -9.62 8.60 1.29
CA LEU A 134 -9.39 7.72 0.15
C LEU A 134 -10.21 8.15 -1.08
N TYR A 135 -11.46 8.57 -0.87
CA TYR A 135 -12.28 9.12 -1.95
C TYR A 135 -11.72 10.44 -2.49
N SER A 136 -11.12 11.27 -1.63
CA SER A 136 -10.42 12.49 -2.05
C SER A 136 -9.20 12.18 -2.91
N ALA A 137 -8.44 11.14 -2.58
CA ALA A 137 -7.33 10.66 -3.40
C ALA A 137 -7.83 10.13 -4.76
N TYR A 138 -8.90 9.34 -4.77
CA TYR A 138 -9.53 8.82 -5.99
C TYR A 138 -9.93 9.96 -6.94
N THR A 139 -10.61 10.97 -6.41
CA THR A 139 -11.13 12.10 -7.21
C THR A 139 -10.04 13.08 -7.64
N THR A 140 -9.00 13.29 -6.82
CA THR A 140 -7.90 14.20 -7.11
C THR A 140 -6.98 13.64 -8.19
N TRP A 141 -6.63 12.35 -8.09
CA TRP A 141 -5.68 11.72 -8.99
C TRP A 141 -6.33 11.00 -10.17
N GLY A 142 -7.66 10.78 -10.12
CA GLY A 142 -8.45 10.23 -11.21
C GLY A 142 -8.16 8.77 -11.51
N ARG A 143 -7.68 8.01 -10.51
CA ARG A 143 -7.25 6.60 -10.64
C ARG A 143 -7.74 5.78 -9.46
N PRO A 144 -8.11 4.49 -9.65
CA PRO A 144 -8.49 3.64 -8.53
C PRO A 144 -7.39 3.56 -7.47
N VAL A 145 -7.79 3.48 -6.22
CA VAL A 145 -6.93 3.66 -5.04
C VAL A 145 -6.51 2.31 -4.46
N TRP A 146 -5.26 2.24 -4.01
CA TRP A 146 -4.71 1.19 -3.17
C TRP A 146 -4.28 1.81 -1.84
N LEU A 147 -4.85 1.35 -0.72
CA LEU A 147 -4.43 1.76 0.62
C LEU A 147 -3.32 0.82 1.09
N THR A 148 -2.09 1.13 0.72
CA THR A 148 -0.96 0.19 0.85
C THR A 148 -0.43 0.10 2.28
N GLU A 149 -0.68 1.14 3.09
CA GLU A 149 -0.44 1.11 4.53
C GLU A 149 -1.53 1.91 5.24
N PHE A 150 -2.09 1.33 6.31
CA PHE A 150 -2.86 2.12 7.26
C PHE A 150 -2.84 1.52 8.65
N SER A 151 -2.98 2.38 9.66
CA SER A 151 -3.18 1.97 11.05
C SER A 151 -3.71 3.15 11.87
N PRO A 152 -4.45 2.90 12.96
CA PRO A 152 -4.70 3.89 13.99
C PRO A 152 -3.38 4.47 14.53
N VAL A 153 -3.19 5.78 14.45
CA VAL A 153 -2.02 6.47 15.03
C VAL A 153 -2.42 7.83 15.59
N ASP A 154 -1.93 8.13 16.79
CA ASP A 154 -1.89 9.50 17.31
C ASP A 154 -0.46 10.04 17.35
N TRP A 155 -0.06 10.72 16.28
CA TRP A 155 1.26 11.33 16.16
C TRP A 155 1.57 12.35 17.27
N ASN A 156 0.54 12.98 17.86
CA ASN A 156 0.70 13.95 18.93
C ASN A 156 0.79 13.31 20.32
N LYS A 157 0.52 12.00 20.46
CA LYS A 157 0.55 11.25 21.73
C LYS A 157 -0.33 11.86 22.83
N THR A 158 -1.47 12.39 22.44
CA THR A 158 -2.50 13.04 23.28
C THR A 158 -3.76 12.20 23.49
N LYS A 159 -3.92 11.13 22.71
CA LYS A 159 -5.09 10.26 22.67
C LYS A 159 -4.66 8.82 22.90
N SER A 160 -5.61 8.04 23.40
CA SER A 160 -5.51 6.60 23.54
C SER A 160 -6.84 6.00 23.13
N TRP A 161 -6.79 4.83 22.51
CA TRP A 161 -7.96 4.06 22.09
C TRP A 161 -7.92 2.70 22.77
N SER A 162 -9.09 2.15 23.04
CA SER A 162 -9.23 0.78 23.50
C SER A 162 -9.07 -0.19 22.33
N GLU A 163 -8.83 -1.47 22.65
CA GLU A 163 -8.83 -2.53 21.63
C GLU A 163 -10.17 -2.59 20.87
N ASP A 164 -11.28 -2.36 21.57
CA ASP A 164 -12.62 -2.31 20.99
C ASP A 164 -12.79 -1.14 20.01
N ASP A 165 -12.17 0.02 20.27
CA ASP A 165 -12.20 1.16 19.34
C ASP A 165 -11.50 0.79 18.02
N ASP A 166 -10.33 0.15 18.11
CA ASP A 166 -9.55 -0.27 16.94
C ASP A 166 -10.25 -1.39 16.17
N TYR A 167 -10.88 -2.36 16.86
CA TYR A 167 -11.67 -3.41 16.21
C TYR A 167 -12.90 -2.86 15.50
N ASN A 168 -13.66 -1.98 16.15
CA ASN A 168 -14.83 -1.36 15.53
C ASN A 168 -14.43 -0.51 14.32
N PHE A 169 -13.32 0.22 14.42
CA PHE A 169 -12.76 0.96 13.28
C PHE A 169 -12.43 0.05 12.11
N LEU A 170 -11.71 -1.05 12.34
CA LEU A 170 -11.31 -1.96 11.27
C LEU A 170 -12.52 -2.64 10.64
N ALA A 171 -13.46 -3.12 11.46
CA ALA A 171 -14.69 -3.76 10.97
C ALA A 171 -15.54 -2.81 10.10
N GLU A 172 -15.75 -1.58 10.58
CA GLU A 172 -16.51 -0.56 9.86
C GLU A 172 -15.79 -0.12 8.58
N PHE A 173 -14.47 0.07 8.63
CA PHE A 173 -13.66 0.38 7.46
C PHE A 173 -13.79 -0.70 6.39
N MET A 174 -13.60 -1.97 6.76
CA MET A 174 -13.71 -3.09 5.82
C MET A 174 -15.10 -3.16 5.20
N TRP A 175 -16.16 -3.00 6.00
CA TRP A 175 -17.53 -2.99 5.48
C TRP A 175 -17.76 -1.88 4.44
N GLN A 176 -17.27 -0.66 4.71
CA GLN A 176 -17.39 0.46 3.76
C GLN A 176 -16.49 0.26 2.53
N ALA A 177 -15.27 -0.25 2.72
CA ALA A 177 -14.26 -0.44 1.68
C ALA A 177 -14.69 -1.49 0.64
N GLU A 178 -15.22 -2.63 1.07
CA GLU A 178 -15.68 -3.72 0.20
C GLU A 178 -16.87 -3.33 -0.69
N ALA A 179 -17.56 -2.23 -0.37
CA ALA A 179 -18.65 -1.69 -1.18
C ALA A 179 -18.17 -0.76 -2.32
N GLN A 180 -16.87 -0.48 -2.44
CA GLN A 180 -16.35 0.52 -3.37
C GLN A 180 -15.58 -0.10 -4.54
N ASP A 181 -16.08 0.09 -5.76
CA ASP A 181 -15.36 -0.34 -6.97
C ASP A 181 -14.04 0.42 -7.19
N TRP A 182 -13.90 1.64 -6.66
CA TRP A 182 -12.72 2.47 -6.87
C TRP A 182 -11.58 2.18 -5.89
N LEU A 183 -11.86 1.50 -4.77
CA LEU A 183 -10.84 1.07 -3.79
C LEU A 183 -10.51 -0.41 -4.04
N LYS A 184 -9.28 -0.69 -4.46
CA LYS A 184 -8.94 -2.01 -5.02
C LYS A 184 -8.27 -2.94 -4.04
N ARG A 185 -7.42 -2.42 -3.17
CA ARG A 185 -6.64 -3.19 -2.19
C ARG A 185 -6.36 -2.33 -0.98
N TYR A 186 -6.28 -2.99 0.18
CA TYR A 186 -5.81 -2.39 1.41
C TYR A 186 -4.91 -3.37 2.18
N ALA A 187 -4.00 -2.82 3.00
CA ALA A 187 -3.14 -3.58 3.89
C ALA A 187 -2.91 -2.80 5.20
N ILE A 188 -3.18 -3.45 6.33
CA ILE A 188 -2.91 -2.89 7.66
C ILE A 188 -1.40 -2.90 7.90
N PHE A 189 -0.86 -1.80 8.41
CA PHE A 189 0.55 -1.71 8.79
C PHE A 189 0.70 -2.04 10.28
N PRO A 190 1.34 -3.18 10.64
CA PRO A 190 1.53 -3.54 12.03
C PRO A 190 2.75 -2.81 12.60
N PHE A 191 2.54 -1.72 13.32
CA PHE A 191 3.63 -1.11 14.08
C PHE A 191 4.25 -2.14 15.04
N SER A 192 5.58 -2.24 15.03
CA SER A 192 6.29 -3.10 15.98
C SER A 192 6.16 -2.53 17.40
N GLY A 193 5.46 -3.25 18.26
CA GLY A 193 5.23 -2.88 19.65
C GLY A 193 3.96 -3.56 20.13
N THR A 194 4.09 -4.64 20.89
CA THR A 194 2.95 -5.22 21.58
C THR A 194 2.43 -4.19 22.59
N ASN A 195 1.14 -3.85 22.53
CA ASN A 195 0.46 -3.46 23.76
C ASN A 195 0.78 -4.54 24.82
N SER A 196 1.25 -4.14 26.00
CA SER A 196 1.60 -5.08 27.08
C SER A 196 0.40 -5.91 27.58
N ALA A 197 -0.80 -5.57 27.12
CA ALA A 197 -1.96 -6.44 27.27
C ALA A 197 -1.86 -7.56 26.24
N ALA A 198 -1.53 -8.77 26.71
CA ALA A 198 -1.72 -9.97 25.92
C ALA A 198 -3.16 -9.94 25.36
N PRO A 199 -3.35 -10.04 24.05
CA PRO A 199 -4.70 -10.07 23.51
C PRO A 199 -5.35 -11.35 24.05
N GLY A 200 -6.57 -11.24 24.58
CA GLY A 200 -7.27 -12.27 25.37
C GLY A 200 -7.63 -13.56 24.63
N TRP A 201 -6.90 -13.92 23.58
CA TRP A 201 -7.10 -15.06 22.69
C TRP A 201 -6.86 -16.44 23.32
N THR A 202 -6.74 -16.56 24.64
CA THR A 202 -6.62 -17.88 25.26
C THR A 202 -7.94 -18.67 25.29
N THR A 203 -9.09 -18.09 24.91
CA THR A 203 -10.36 -18.86 24.86
C THR A 203 -11.36 -18.43 23.77
N ALA A 204 -10.94 -17.88 22.63
CA ALA A 204 -11.88 -17.73 21.51
C ALA A 204 -12.06 -19.10 20.82
N THR A 205 -13.05 -19.87 21.26
CA THR A 205 -13.57 -21.01 20.48
C THR A 205 -14.01 -20.53 19.09
N PRO A 206 -13.73 -21.28 18.01
CA PRO A 206 -14.19 -20.93 16.68
C PRO A 206 -15.70 -20.69 16.68
N ALA A 207 -16.15 -19.61 16.05
CA ALA A 207 -17.57 -19.38 15.83
C ALA A 207 -18.19 -20.58 15.06
N PRO A 208 -19.39 -21.05 15.44
CA PRO A 208 -20.02 -22.18 14.79
C PRO A 208 -20.28 -21.91 13.30
N SER A 209 -20.09 -22.95 12.50
CA SER A 209 -20.04 -22.97 11.03
C SER A 209 -21.38 -22.75 10.32
N SER A 210 -22.22 -21.80 10.76
CA SER A 210 -23.58 -21.64 10.24
C SER A 210 -23.99 -20.24 9.79
N TRP A 211 -23.05 -19.39 9.37
CA TRP A 211 -23.38 -18.18 8.60
C TRP A 211 -23.24 -18.48 7.10
N ARG A 212 -24.28 -19.08 6.52
CA ARG A 212 -24.48 -19.05 5.06
C ARG A 212 -25.05 -17.68 4.72
N MET A 213 -24.31 -16.88 3.96
CA MET A 213 -24.84 -15.67 3.32
C MET A 213 -25.98 -16.07 2.39
N ALA A 214 -27.10 -15.37 2.49
CA ALA A 214 -28.13 -15.31 1.47
C ALA A 214 -27.79 -14.19 0.48
#